data_AF-A0A182LXE9-F1
#
_entry.id   AF-A0A182LXE9-F1
#
_cell.length_a   1.000
_cell.length_b   1.000
_cell.length_c   1.000
_cell.angle_alpha   90.00
_cell.angle_beta   90.00
_cell.angle_gamma   90.00
#
_symmetry.space_group_name_H-M   'P 1'
#
loop_
_entity.id
_entity.type
_entity.pdbx_description
1 polymer ?
#
loop_
_entity_poly.entity_id
_entity_poly.type
_entity_poly.pdbx_seq_one_letter_code
_entity_poly.pdbx_strand_id
1 'polypeptide(L)'
;MAVDPHRTDRLLGMFEPGHCAYNLDKVEKKLDEEPTLSEMVDKATDILSTNPNGFFLFVEGGRIDHAHHDNRAKRAIDETVEFAKAIELARKKYSEEDTLIVVTSDHSHSVSFAGYPSRGNDVFGTAGNGGDGKPYMTISYANGPGYSKHVDVEAGARLDVRQMDRSKSNFAFPAMLPKDSETHGGEDVAVYASGPWSHLFTGSYEQNVIPHMMAYASCMGNGLKACD
;
A
#
# COMPACT_ATOMS: atom_id res chain seq x y z
N MET A 1 4.50 0.55 -23.51
CA MET A 1 5.01 -0.84 -23.62
C MET A 1 4.64 -1.43 -24.98
N ALA A 2 5.58 -2.12 -25.65
CA ALA A 2 5.46 -2.60 -27.03
C ALA A 2 4.75 -3.97 -27.19
N VAL A 3 4.22 -4.54 -26.11
CA VAL A 3 3.55 -5.86 -26.14
C VAL A 3 2.13 -5.70 -26.69
N ASP A 4 1.81 -6.47 -27.73
CA ASP A 4 0.46 -6.61 -28.28
C ASP A 4 -0.34 -7.63 -27.45
N PRO A 5 -1.35 -7.20 -26.67
CA PRO A 5 -2.09 -8.10 -25.79
C PRO A 5 -2.88 -9.18 -26.54
N HIS A 6 -3.36 -8.90 -27.75
CA HIS A 6 -4.19 -9.83 -28.52
C HIS A 6 -3.38 -10.96 -29.18
N ARG A 7 -2.05 -10.88 -29.12
CA ARG A 7 -1.12 -11.85 -29.70
C ARG A 7 -0.19 -12.48 -28.66
N THR A 8 -0.42 -12.22 -27.39
CA THR A 8 0.45 -12.64 -26.28
C THR A 8 -0.31 -13.58 -25.37
N ASP A 9 -0.05 -14.88 -25.47
CA ASP A 9 -0.69 -15.89 -24.61
C ASP A 9 -0.11 -15.89 -23.18
N ARG A 10 1.18 -15.54 -23.04
CA ARG A 10 1.92 -15.55 -21.78
C ARG A 10 2.93 -14.41 -21.76
N LEU A 11 3.03 -13.73 -20.62
CA LEU A 11 3.98 -12.64 -20.42
C LEU A 11 4.68 -12.79 -19.06
N LEU A 12 6.01 -12.66 -19.07
CA LEU A 12 6.82 -12.48 -17.86
C LEU A 12 7.52 -11.12 -17.97
N GLY A 13 7.15 -10.19 -17.09
CA GLY A 13 7.80 -8.89 -16.94
C GLY A 13 8.62 -8.86 -15.65
N MET A 14 9.94 -8.73 -15.77
CA MET A 14 10.85 -8.52 -14.64
C MET A 14 11.58 -7.20 -14.88
N PHE A 15 11.29 -6.19 -14.05
CA PHE A 15 11.74 -4.81 -14.29
C PHE A 15 12.95 -4.41 -13.44
N GLU A 16 13.22 -5.12 -12.35
CA GLU A 16 14.36 -4.90 -11.46
C GLU A 16 14.97 -6.26 -11.02
N PRO A 17 16.26 -6.31 -10.62
CA PRO A 17 16.89 -7.53 -10.09
C PRO A 17 16.29 -8.00 -8.75
N GLY A 18 15.62 -7.10 -8.02
CA GLY A 18 14.96 -7.35 -6.75
C GLY A 18 13.58 -6.70 -6.74
N HIS A 19 13.31 -5.84 -5.76
CA HIS A 19 12.07 -5.08 -5.74
C HIS A 19 12.10 -3.93 -6.76
N CYS A 20 10.96 -3.70 -7.40
CA CYS A 20 10.65 -2.48 -8.14
C CYS A 20 11.00 -1.22 -7.32
N ALA A 21 11.38 -0.14 -8.00
CA ALA A 21 11.64 1.13 -7.35
C ALA A 21 10.37 1.67 -6.65
N TYR A 22 10.56 2.55 -5.66
CA TYR A 22 9.41 3.31 -5.15
C TYR A 22 8.86 4.20 -6.27
N ASN A 23 7.55 4.37 -6.32
CA ASN A 23 6.86 5.23 -7.27
C ASN A 23 7.39 6.67 -7.23
N LEU A 24 7.58 7.27 -6.04
CA LEU A 24 8.29 8.55 -5.91
C LEU A 24 9.70 8.52 -6.50
N ASP A 25 10.47 7.46 -6.23
CA ASP A 25 11.84 7.33 -6.72
C ASP A 25 11.89 7.24 -8.24
N LYS A 26 10.90 6.63 -8.90
CA LYS A 26 10.80 6.60 -10.36
C LYS A 26 10.67 7.99 -10.95
N VAL A 27 9.84 8.84 -10.34
CA VAL A 27 9.69 10.25 -10.73
C VAL A 27 10.97 11.04 -10.46
N GLU A 28 11.55 10.91 -9.27
CA GLU A 28 12.74 11.67 -8.86
C GLU A 28 13.99 11.31 -9.67
N LYS A 29 14.14 10.02 -10.03
CA LYS A 29 15.31 9.49 -10.75
C LYS A 29 15.07 9.31 -12.24
N LYS A 30 13.88 9.64 -12.76
CA LYS A 30 13.48 9.49 -14.17
C LYS A 30 13.67 8.05 -14.68
N LEU A 31 13.13 7.09 -13.92
CA LEU A 31 13.16 5.67 -14.28
C LEU A 31 11.99 5.34 -15.22
N ASP A 32 11.98 5.98 -16.40
CA ASP A 32 10.85 5.94 -17.35
C ASP A 32 10.66 4.55 -18.00
N GLU A 33 11.64 3.64 -17.83
CA GLU A 33 11.59 2.27 -18.34
C GLU A 33 10.85 1.31 -17.40
N GLU A 34 10.69 1.66 -16.12
CA GLU A 34 10.02 0.83 -15.12
C GLU A 34 8.52 1.18 -15.02
N PRO A 35 7.61 0.25 -15.32
CA PRO A 35 6.19 0.55 -15.35
C PRO A 35 5.63 0.87 -13.96
N THR A 36 4.60 1.71 -13.88
CA THR A 36 3.80 1.88 -12.68
C THR A 36 2.96 0.64 -12.38
N LEU A 37 2.49 0.50 -11.13
CA LEU A 37 1.59 -0.58 -10.78
C LEU A 37 0.31 -0.50 -11.61
N SER A 38 -0.19 0.71 -11.83
CA SER A 38 -1.32 0.95 -12.72
C SER A 38 -1.06 0.48 -14.15
N GLU A 39 0.13 0.76 -14.71
CA GLU A 39 0.50 0.30 -16.06
C GLU A 39 0.68 -1.22 -16.15
N MET A 40 1.20 -1.86 -15.10
CA MET A 40 1.27 -3.32 -15.01
C MET A 40 -0.12 -3.94 -14.97
N VAL A 41 -1.04 -3.38 -14.17
CA VAL A 41 -2.44 -3.82 -14.12
C VAL A 41 -3.11 -3.61 -15.48
N ASP A 42 -2.92 -2.46 -16.11
CA ASP A 42 -3.47 -2.17 -17.44
C ASP A 42 -3.07 -3.25 -18.45
N LYS A 43 -1.77 -3.58 -18.50
CA LYS A 43 -1.25 -4.58 -19.43
C LYS A 43 -1.67 -6.01 -19.09
N ALA A 44 -1.63 -6.38 -17.80
CA ALA A 44 -2.05 -7.71 -17.37
C ALA A 44 -3.52 -7.96 -17.69
N THR A 45 -4.37 -6.97 -17.43
CA THR A 45 -5.81 -7.04 -17.70
C THR A 45 -6.13 -7.10 -19.21
N ASP A 46 -5.39 -6.37 -20.05
CA ASP A 46 -5.53 -6.48 -21.51
C ASP A 46 -5.27 -7.92 -22.02
N ILE A 47 -4.27 -8.59 -21.46
CA ILE A 47 -3.89 -9.95 -21.87
C ILE A 47 -4.90 -10.97 -21.30
N LEU A 48 -5.19 -10.89 -20.00
CA LEU A 48 -6.02 -11.86 -19.30
C LEU A 48 -7.49 -11.84 -19.74
N SER A 49 -8.00 -10.65 -20.13
CA SER A 49 -9.39 -10.52 -20.62
C SER A 49 -9.66 -11.21 -21.95
N THR A 50 -8.63 -11.68 -22.66
CA THR A 50 -8.81 -12.46 -23.89
C THR A 50 -9.36 -13.87 -23.62
N ASN A 51 -9.32 -14.35 -22.38
CA ASN A 51 -9.90 -15.64 -22.00
C ASN A 51 -11.43 -15.51 -21.79
N PRO A 52 -12.28 -16.16 -22.60
CA PRO A 52 -13.74 -16.07 -22.46
C PRO A 52 -14.28 -16.71 -21.18
N ASN A 53 -13.48 -17.53 -20.49
CA ASN A 53 -13.85 -18.14 -19.21
C ASN A 53 -13.51 -17.25 -17.99
N GLY A 54 -13.05 -16.02 -18.22
CA GLY A 54 -12.61 -15.10 -17.16
C GLY A 54 -11.17 -15.35 -16.70
N PHE A 55 -10.77 -14.62 -15.66
CA PHE A 55 -9.42 -14.68 -15.11
C PHE A 55 -9.40 -14.36 -13.61
N PHE A 56 -8.31 -14.75 -12.96
CA PHE A 56 -7.93 -14.27 -11.64
C PHE A 56 -6.67 -13.41 -11.81
N LEU A 57 -6.62 -12.27 -11.12
CA LEU A 57 -5.47 -11.38 -11.08
C LEU A 57 -5.17 -11.01 -9.63
N PHE A 58 -3.94 -11.24 -9.20
CA PHE A 58 -3.40 -10.75 -7.94
C PHE A 58 -2.55 -9.51 -8.22
N VAL A 59 -2.79 -8.43 -7.47
CA VAL A 59 -2.08 -7.15 -7.59
C VAL A 59 -1.63 -6.75 -6.20
N GLU A 60 -0.35 -6.45 -6.04
CA GLU A 60 0.25 -6.13 -4.74
C GLU A 60 0.90 -4.75 -4.76
N GLY A 61 0.49 -3.89 -3.82
CA GLY A 61 1.21 -2.65 -3.48
C GLY A 61 2.38 -2.91 -2.52
N GLY A 62 3.24 -3.89 -2.81
CA GLY A 62 4.15 -4.47 -1.80
C GLY A 62 5.25 -3.53 -1.27
N ARG A 63 5.46 -2.38 -1.91
CA ARG A 63 6.43 -1.37 -1.45
C ARG A 63 5.87 -0.47 -0.33
N ILE A 64 4.56 -0.53 -0.06
CA ILE A 64 3.95 0.14 1.11
C ILE A 64 4.63 -0.35 2.39
N ASP A 65 4.73 -1.68 2.54
CA ASP A 65 5.37 -2.35 3.68
C ASP A 65 6.84 -1.92 3.86
N HIS A 66 7.64 -2.07 2.80
CA HIS A 66 9.05 -1.70 2.84
C HIS A 66 9.28 -0.24 3.25
N ALA A 67 8.40 0.67 2.82
CA ALA A 67 8.50 2.08 3.22
C ALA A 67 8.15 2.29 4.70
N HIS A 68 7.20 1.54 5.26
CA HIS A 68 6.89 1.59 6.69
C HIS A 68 8.01 1.01 7.55
N HIS A 69 8.63 -0.10 7.13
CA HIS A 69 9.83 -0.67 7.77
C HIS A 69 10.96 0.36 7.94
N ASP A 70 11.14 1.25 6.96
CA ASP A 70 12.13 2.34 6.98
C ASP A 70 11.65 3.61 7.73
N ASN A 71 10.44 3.62 8.29
CA ASN A 71 9.72 4.80 8.78
C ASN A 71 9.59 5.93 7.73
N ARG A 72 9.52 5.62 6.44
CA ARG A 72 9.43 6.59 5.33
C ARG A 72 7.99 6.81 4.90
N ALA A 73 7.20 7.46 5.77
CA ALA A 73 5.76 7.63 5.56
C ALA A 73 5.38 8.31 4.22
N LYS A 74 6.23 9.19 3.70
CA LYS A 74 6.03 9.80 2.36
C LYS A 74 5.97 8.77 1.24
N ARG A 75 6.90 7.82 1.26
CA ARG A 75 6.93 6.72 0.29
C ARG A 75 5.77 5.78 0.53
N ALA A 76 5.51 5.39 1.78
CA ALA A 76 4.40 4.49 2.10
C ALA A 76 3.05 5.04 1.60
N ILE A 77 2.78 6.33 1.84
CA ILE A 77 1.55 6.98 1.37
C ILE A 77 1.52 7.12 -0.15
N ASP A 78 2.65 7.43 -0.81
CA ASP A 78 2.69 7.49 -2.27
C ASP A 78 2.49 6.12 -2.94
N GLU A 79 3.09 5.05 -2.38
CA GLU A 79 2.83 3.67 -2.83
C GLU A 79 1.36 3.30 -2.66
N THR A 80 0.74 3.67 -1.54
CA THR A 80 -0.70 3.47 -1.31
C THR A 80 -1.54 4.24 -2.33
N VAL A 81 -1.14 5.45 -2.70
CA VAL A 81 -1.80 6.23 -3.75
C VAL A 81 -1.64 5.57 -5.12
N GLU A 82 -0.48 5.02 -5.44
CA GLU A 82 -0.28 4.28 -6.69
C GLU A 82 -1.08 2.98 -6.74
N PHE A 83 -1.18 2.25 -5.62
CA PHE A 83 -2.08 1.11 -5.50
C PHE A 83 -3.56 1.50 -5.67
N ALA A 84 -3.98 2.61 -5.09
CA ALA A 84 -5.33 3.15 -5.27
C ALA A 84 -5.64 3.49 -6.74
N LYS A 85 -4.68 4.04 -7.49
CA LYS A 85 -4.83 4.28 -8.93
C LYS A 85 -4.97 2.98 -9.73
N ALA A 86 -4.22 1.94 -9.38
CA ALA A 86 -4.34 0.63 -10.01
C ALA A 86 -5.72 0.01 -9.79
N ILE A 87 -6.28 0.14 -8.58
CA ILE A 87 -7.66 -0.26 -8.27
C ILE A 87 -8.68 0.56 -9.06
N GLU A 88 -8.50 1.89 -9.10
CA GLU A 88 -9.38 2.79 -9.85
C GLU A 88 -9.39 2.46 -11.35
N LEU A 89 -8.22 2.16 -11.91
CA LEU A 89 -8.08 1.73 -13.30
C LEU A 89 -8.84 0.42 -13.54
N ALA A 90 -8.67 -0.59 -12.69
CA ALA A 90 -9.39 -1.86 -12.81
C ALA A 90 -10.92 -1.64 -12.76
N ARG A 91 -11.41 -0.82 -11.83
CA ARG A 91 -12.83 -0.47 -11.73
C ARG A 91 -13.38 0.31 -12.94
N LYS A 92 -12.53 1.03 -13.67
CA LYS A 92 -12.91 1.71 -14.92
C LYS A 92 -12.94 0.75 -16.11
N LYS A 93 -12.08 -0.29 -16.13
CA LYS A 93 -11.99 -1.26 -17.23
C LYS A 93 -13.02 -2.38 -17.13
N TYR A 94 -13.46 -2.74 -15.92
CA TYR A 94 -14.30 -3.91 -15.67
C TYR A 94 -15.62 -3.56 -15.01
N SER A 95 -16.68 -4.28 -15.40
CA SER A 95 -18.02 -4.11 -14.86
C SER A 95 -18.16 -4.76 -13.49
N GLU A 96 -18.86 -4.11 -12.58
CA GLU A 96 -19.26 -4.73 -11.30
C GLU A 96 -20.34 -5.80 -11.48
N GLU A 97 -20.88 -5.99 -12.69
CA GLU A 97 -21.85 -7.07 -12.98
C GLU A 97 -21.19 -8.45 -13.07
N ASP A 98 -19.92 -8.53 -13.50
CA ASP A 98 -19.23 -9.79 -13.77
C ASP A 98 -17.84 -9.89 -13.13
N THR A 99 -17.34 -8.80 -12.51
CA THR A 99 -16.00 -8.75 -11.92
C THR A 99 -16.07 -8.46 -10.43
N LEU A 100 -15.61 -9.42 -9.60
CA LEU A 100 -15.41 -9.22 -8.17
C LEU A 100 -13.99 -8.66 -7.93
N ILE A 101 -13.91 -7.45 -7.40
CA ILE A 101 -12.66 -6.82 -6.94
C ILE A 101 -12.67 -6.83 -5.42
N VAL A 102 -11.62 -7.41 -4.82
CA VAL A 102 -11.39 -7.44 -3.37
C VAL A 102 -10.06 -6.76 -3.08
N VAL A 103 -10.06 -5.80 -2.15
CA VAL A 103 -8.88 -5.06 -1.70
C VAL A 103 -8.73 -5.27 -0.21
N THR A 104 -7.54 -5.67 0.23
CA THR A 104 -7.23 -5.85 1.65
C THR A 104 -5.73 -5.65 1.89
N SER A 105 -5.30 -5.81 3.13
CA SER A 105 -3.90 -5.90 3.53
C SER A 105 -3.61 -7.29 4.07
N ASP A 106 -2.35 -7.71 4.01
CA ASP A 106 -1.86 -8.92 4.66
C ASP A 106 -1.64 -8.69 6.17
N HIS A 107 -1.18 -7.49 6.55
CA HIS A 107 -1.11 -6.98 7.92
C HIS A 107 -1.08 -5.45 7.95
N SER A 108 -1.00 -4.83 9.13
CA SER A 108 -0.81 -3.38 9.29
C SER A 108 0.65 -3.03 9.62
N HIS A 109 0.91 -1.80 10.05
CA HIS A 109 2.17 -1.31 10.61
C HIS A 109 1.93 -0.56 11.92
N SER A 110 2.97 -0.40 12.73
CA SER A 110 2.93 0.37 13.97
C SER A 110 2.91 1.90 13.76
N VAL A 111 2.23 2.34 12.70
CA VAL A 111 2.06 3.74 12.31
C VAL A 111 0.87 4.37 13.02
N SER A 112 0.99 5.65 13.36
CA SER A 112 -0.06 6.42 14.01
C SER A 112 -0.22 7.81 13.39
N PHE A 113 -1.45 8.32 13.41
CA PHE A 113 -1.82 9.64 12.94
C PHE A 113 -2.31 10.49 14.13
N ALA A 114 -1.43 11.32 14.67
CA ALA A 114 -1.68 12.15 15.84
C ALA A 114 -2.54 13.38 15.51
N GLY A 115 -3.43 13.72 16.45
CA GLY A 115 -4.23 14.96 16.45
C GLY A 115 -3.47 16.15 17.03
N TYR A 116 -3.89 17.41 16.81
CA TYR A 116 -5.14 17.85 16.18
C TYR A 116 -4.89 18.84 15.02
N PRO A 117 -4.28 18.40 13.89
CA PRO A 117 -4.03 19.28 12.76
C PRO A 117 -5.35 19.79 12.17
N SER A 118 -5.36 21.04 11.70
CA SER A 118 -6.54 21.61 11.03
C SER A 118 -6.80 20.96 9.67
N ARG A 119 -8.06 20.98 9.21
CA ARG A 119 -8.43 20.49 7.87
C ARG A 119 -7.60 21.20 6.79
N GLY A 120 -7.02 20.42 5.88
CA GLY A 120 -6.16 20.93 4.80
C GLY A 120 -4.68 21.06 5.18
N ASN A 121 -4.31 20.78 6.44
CA ASN A 121 -2.91 20.66 6.83
C ASN A 121 -2.24 19.49 6.09
N ASP A 122 -0.96 19.67 5.75
CA ASP A 122 -0.15 18.60 5.17
C ASP A 122 -0.11 17.40 6.13
N VAL A 123 -0.41 16.19 5.63
CA VAL A 123 -0.37 14.96 6.42
C VAL A 123 1.05 14.61 6.89
N PHE A 124 2.07 15.08 6.17
CA PHE A 124 3.48 15.01 6.57
C PHE A 124 3.90 16.18 7.46
N GLY A 125 2.93 17.01 7.86
CA GLY A 125 3.06 18.18 8.71
C GLY A 125 3.28 17.87 10.19
N THR A 126 3.28 18.93 10.99
CA THR A 126 3.22 18.86 12.45
C THR A 126 1.78 18.98 12.94
N ALA A 127 1.45 18.31 14.04
CA ALA A 127 0.09 18.27 14.60
C ALA A 127 -0.06 19.08 15.91
N GLY A 128 1.04 19.56 16.49
CA GLY A 128 1.04 20.38 17.71
C GLY A 128 2.41 20.42 18.36
N ASN A 129 2.48 20.88 19.61
CA ASN A 129 3.69 20.89 20.44
C ASN A 129 3.57 19.89 21.59
N GLY A 130 4.68 19.21 21.91
CA GLY A 130 4.78 18.38 23.10
C GLY A 130 4.96 19.22 24.38
N GLY A 131 4.92 18.56 25.54
CA GLY A 131 5.21 19.19 26.83
C GLY A 131 6.65 19.70 26.95
N ASP A 132 7.53 19.27 26.04
CA ASP A 132 8.91 19.76 25.86
C ASP A 132 8.99 21.05 25.03
N GLY A 133 7.85 21.61 24.59
CA GLY A 133 7.78 22.81 23.77
C GLY A 133 8.21 22.63 22.32
N LYS A 134 8.55 21.40 21.89
CA LYS A 134 8.96 21.09 20.52
C LYS A 134 7.76 20.57 19.72
N PRO A 135 7.66 20.87 18.42
CA PRO A 135 6.55 20.35 17.61
C PRO A 135 6.66 18.84 17.38
N TYR A 136 5.54 18.12 17.36
CA TYR A 136 5.48 16.71 16.95
C TYR A 136 4.79 16.57 15.59
N MET A 137 5.17 15.52 14.86
CA MET A 137 4.63 15.24 13.53
C MET A 137 3.24 14.61 13.60
N THR A 138 2.42 14.83 12.57
CA THR A 138 1.13 14.15 12.42
C THR A 138 1.33 12.65 12.32
N ILE A 139 2.33 12.18 11.58
CA ILE A 139 2.64 10.75 11.46
C ILE A 139 3.82 10.41 12.37
N SER A 140 3.71 9.31 13.11
CA SER A 140 4.81 8.71 13.87
C SER A 140 4.64 7.20 13.98
N TYR A 141 5.72 6.51 14.35
CA TYR A 141 5.75 5.07 14.51
C TYR A 141 6.02 4.66 15.95
N ALA A 142 5.55 3.48 16.36
CA ALA A 142 5.90 2.94 17.67
C ALA A 142 7.39 2.59 17.75
N ASN A 143 7.97 2.06 16.67
CA ASN A 143 9.36 1.66 16.61
C ASN A 143 9.97 1.84 15.21
N GLY A 144 11.28 1.65 15.10
CA GLY A 144 11.99 1.66 13.82
C GLY A 144 13.16 2.63 13.75
N PRO A 145 13.78 2.75 12.56
CA PRO A 145 15.05 3.46 12.38
C PRO A 145 14.92 4.97 12.61
N GLY A 146 13.69 5.50 12.53
CA GLY A 146 13.36 6.89 12.79
C GLY A 146 13.77 7.40 14.17
N TYR A 147 13.86 6.52 15.18
CA TYR A 147 14.25 6.90 16.54
C TYR A 147 15.59 7.65 16.56
N SER A 148 16.62 7.07 15.93
CA SER A 148 17.99 7.63 15.88
C SER A 148 18.08 8.99 15.20
N LYS A 149 17.07 9.36 14.40
CA LYS A 149 16.99 10.64 13.69
C LYS A 149 16.22 11.70 14.47
N HIS A 150 15.52 11.30 15.54
CA HIS A 150 14.62 12.18 16.28
C HIS A 150 14.91 12.25 17.77
N VAL A 151 15.86 11.47 18.29
CA VAL A 151 16.23 11.47 19.71
C VAL A 151 17.73 11.65 19.83
N ASP A 152 18.13 12.65 20.61
CA ASP A 152 19.46 12.76 21.17
C ASP A 152 19.54 11.83 22.39
N VAL A 153 20.21 10.70 22.22
CA VAL A 153 20.32 9.65 23.24
C VAL A 153 21.18 10.12 24.41
N GLU A 154 22.19 10.95 24.16
CA GLU A 154 23.08 11.46 25.22
C GLU A 154 22.36 12.51 26.07
N ALA A 155 21.64 13.43 25.42
CA ALA A 155 20.86 14.45 26.12
C ALA A 155 19.53 13.91 26.69
N GLY A 156 19.12 12.69 26.32
CA GLY A 156 17.84 12.12 26.71
C GLY A 156 16.64 12.93 26.21
N ALA A 157 16.78 13.59 25.06
CA ALA A 157 15.84 14.60 24.59
C ALA A 157 15.51 14.42 23.11
N ARG A 158 14.24 14.68 22.75
CA ARG A 158 13.81 14.67 21.36
C ARG A 158 14.42 15.84 20.58
N LEU A 159 14.79 15.62 19.33
CA LEU A 159 15.26 16.66 18.41
C LEU A 159 14.08 17.49 17.89
N ASP A 160 14.35 18.75 17.55
CA ASP A 160 13.33 19.66 17.02
C ASP A 160 13.16 19.47 15.51
N VAL A 161 12.01 18.95 15.09
CA VAL A 161 11.69 18.68 13.68
C VAL A 161 11.65 19.94 12.81
N ARG A 162 11.61 21.15 13.39
CA ARG A 162 11.76 22.41 12.63
C ARG A 162 13.15 22.61 12.06
N GLN A 163 14.16 21.96 12.65
CA GLN A 163 15.55 22.07 12.24
C GLN A 163 15.96 20.99 11.23
N MET A 164 15.03 20.10 10.86
CA MET A 164 15.28 18.99 9.95
C MET A 164 14.84 19.33 8.52
N ASP A 165 15.61 18.88 7.53
CA ASP A 165 15.18 18.94 6.13
C ASP A 165 14.12 17.87 5.86
N ARG A 166 12.87 18.30 5.96
CA ARG A 166 11.68 17.48 5.72
C ARG A 166 11.25 17.49 4.26
N SER A 167 11.98 18.13 3.34
CA SER A 167 11.58 18.19 1.92
C SER A 167 11.78 16.86 1.20
N LYS A 168 12.80 16.09 1.61
CA LYS A 168 13.20 14.85 0.95
C LYS A 168 12.15 13.74 1.04
N SER A 169 12.05 12.91 0.01
CA SER A 169 11.21 11.70 -0.05
C SER A 169 11.67 10.63 0.94
N ASN A 170 12.98 10.56 1.20
CA ASN A 170 13.60 9.61 2.13
C ASN A 170 13.66 10.08 3.60
N PHE A 171 12.98 11.18 3.94
CA PHE A 171 12.88 11.65 5.33
C PHE A 171 12.27 10.54 6.20
N ALA A 172 13.02 10.10 7.21
CA ALA A 172 12.53 9.18 8.22
C ALA A 172 11.60 9.93 9.17
N PHE A 173 10.49 9.32 9.57
CA PHE A 173 9.53 9.90 10.50
C PHE A 173 9.86 9.49 11.94
N PRO A 174 9.35 10.22 12.96
CA PRO A 174 9.64 9.91 14.35
C PRO A 174 9.22 8.49 14.75
N ALA A 175 10.04 7.82 15.54
CA ALA A 175 9.73 6.55 16.20
C ALA A 175 10.13 6.58 17.68
N MET A 176 9.44 5.80 18.52
CA MET A 176 9.65 5.80 19.98
C MET A 176 10.65 4.75 20.48
N LEU A 177 10.69 3.58 19.85
CA LEU A 177 11.61 2.49 20.20
C LEU A 177 12.64 2.27 19.07
N PRO A 178 13.96 2.28 19.35
CA PRO A 178 14.97 2.04 18.33
C PRO A 178 14.90 0.60 17.81
N LYS A 179 14.73 0.45 16.50
CA LYS A 179 14.92 -0.81 15.76
C LYS A 179 15.49 -0.50 14.38
N ASP A 180 16.22 -1.44 13.79
CA ASP A 180 16.75 -1.27 12.43
C ASP A 180 15.65 -1.34 11.37
N SER A 181 14.57 -2.06 11.69
CA SER A 181 13.34 -2.16 10.90
C SER A 181 12.16 -1.99 11.82
N GLU A 182 11.21 -1.17 11.41
CA GLU A 182 9.91 -1.07 12.08
C GLU A 182 9.16 -2.41 12.02
N THR A 183 8.26 -2.67 12.96
CA THR A 183 7.47 -3.92 13.02
C THR A 183 6.09 -3.75 12.43
N HIS A 184 5.53 -4.82 11.86
CA HIS A 184 4.12 -4.88 11.49
C HIS A 184 3.19 -4.53 12.67
N GLY A 185 2.01 -4.05 12.33
CA GLY A 185 0.88 -3.85 13.22
C GLY A 185 0.03 -5.12 13.32
N GLY A 186 -0.48 -5.40 14.51
CA GLY A 186 -1.28 -6.60 14.81
C GLY A 186 -2.77 -6.34 14.95
N GLU A 187 -3.21 -5.12 14.64
CA GLU A 187 -4.63 -4.77 14.58
C GLU A 187 -5.30 -5.28 13.31
N ASP A 188 -6.62 -5.42 13.38
CA ASP A 188 -7.44 -5.83 12.24
C ASP A 188 -7.26 -4.88 11.05
N VAL A 189 -7.15 -5.45 9.85
CA VAL A 189 -7.06 -4.70 8.59
C VAL A 189 -8.39 -4.74 7.83
N ALA A 190 -8.63 -3.70 7.05
CA ALA A 190 -9.86 -3.59 6.29
C ALA A 190 -9.89 -4.54 5.09
N VAL A 191 -11.11 -4.94 4.71
CA VAL A 191 -11.40 -5.61 3.44
C VAL A 191 -12.49 -4.81 2.75
N TYR A 192 -12.24 -4.43 1.50
CA TYR A 192 -13.20 -3.75 0.62
C TYR A 192 -13.53 -4.68 -0.53
N ALA A 193 -14.80 -4.77 -0.91
CA ALA A 193 -15.21 -5.58 -2.05
C ALA A 193 -16.27 -4.86 -2.90
N SER A 194 -16.21 -5.06 -4.21
CA SER A 194 -17.22 -4.62 -5.18
C SER A 194 -17.43 -5.70 -6.24
N GLY A 195 -18.66 -5.82 -6.75
CA GLY A 195 -19.02 -6.81 -7.77
C GLY A 195 -19.84 -8.01 -7.25
N PRO A 196 -19.91 -9.11 -8.01
CA PRO A 196 -20.70 -10.29 -7.65
C PRO A 196 -20.32 -10.84 -6.28
N TRP A 197 -21.32 -11.12 -5.44
CA TRP A 197 -21.14 -11.63 -4.08
C TRP A 197 -20.33 -10.74 -3.10
N SER A 198 -20.09 -9.47 -3.44
CA SER A 198 -19.42 -8.51 -2.55
C SER A 198 -20.09 -8.35 -1.17
N HIS A 199 -21.40 -8.63 -1.08
CA HIS A 199 -22.16 -8.63 0.18
C HIS A 199 -21.72 -9.71 1.19
N LEU A 200 -20.90 -10.69 0.79
CA LEU A 200 -20.29 -11.66 1.71
C LEU A 200 -19.19 -11.04 2.58
N PHE A 201 -18.56 -9.96 2.12
CA PHE A 201 -17.43 -9.30 2.79
C PHE A 201 -17.92 -8.27 3.81
N THR A 202 -18.67 -8.74 4.81
CA THR A 202 -19.26 -7.90 5.86
C THR A 202 -18.90 -8.41 7.27
N GLY A 203 -18.88 -7.51 8.25
CA GLY A 203 -18.53 -7.85 9.63
C GLY A 203 -17.03 -8.08 9.85
N SER A 204 -16.71 -8.93 10.81
CA SER A 204 -15.34 -9.34 11.16
C SER A 204 -15.19 -10.83 10.92
N TYR A 205 -14.09 -11.23 10.29
CA TYR A 205 -13.80 -12.62 9.93
C TYR A 205 -12.30 -12.84 9.87
N GLU A 206 -11.90 -14.11 10.01
CA GLU A 206 -10.51 -14.52 9.88
C GLU A 206 -10.01 -14.29 8.45
N GLN A 207 -8.77 -13.82 8.31
CA GLN A 207 -8.17 -13.48 7.00
C GLN A 207 -8.18 -14.66 6.02
N ASN A 208 -8.04 -15.90 6.53
CA ASN A 208 -8.05 -17.09 5.69
C ASN A 208 -9.42 -17.37 5.02
N VAL A 209 -10.48 -16.67 5.42
CA VAL A 209 -11.83 -16.80 4.83
C VAL A 209 -11.94 -16.08 3.48
N ILE A 210 -11.13 -15.03 3.24
CA ILE A 210 -11.14 -14.22 2.01
C ILE A 210 -11.07 -15.09 0.74
N PRO A 211 -10.09 -15.99 0.56
CA PRO A 211 -10.03 -16.83 -0.63
C PRO A 211 -11.21 -17.81 -0.76
N HIS A 212 -11.83 -18.23 0.35
CA HIS A 212 -13.02 -19.09 0.30
C HIS A 212 -14.24 -18.33 -0.23
N MET A 213 -14.43 -17.06 0.18
CA MET A 213 -15.50 -16.21 -0.36
C MET A 213 -15.29 -15.92 -1.84
N MET A 214 -14.05 -15.65 -2.26
CA MET A 214 -13.72 -15.46 -3.67
C MET A 214 -13.95 -16.74 -4.49
N ALA A 215 -13.55 -17.90 -3.98
CA ALA A 215 -13.75 -19.19 -4.63
C ALA A 215 -15.25 -19.54 -4.77
N TYR A 216 -16.04 -19.27 -3.72
CA TYR A 216 -17.49 -19.43 -3.73
C TYR A 216 -18.13 -18.58 -4.84
N ALA A 217 -17.78 -17.28 -4.89
CA ALA A 217 -18.32 -16.32 -5.85
C ALA A 217 -17.96 -16.64 -7.31
N SER A 218 -16.75 -17.19 -7.52
CA SER A 218 -16.20 -17.53 -8.84
C SER A 218 -16.44 -18.97 -9.26
N CYS A 219 -17.18 -19.76 -8.46
CA CYS A 219 -17.43 -21.18 -8.75
C CYS A 219 -16.17 -22.06 -8.86
N MET A 220 -15.10 -21.68 -8.17
CA MET A 220 -13.82 -22.39 -8.23
C MET A 220 -13.58 -23.27 -7.00
N GLY A 221 -12.70 -24.26 -7.16
CA GLY A 221 -12.23 -25.13 -6.06
C GLY A 221 -13.17 -26.29 -5.71
N ASN A 222 -12.92 -26.90 -4.55
CA ASN A 222 -13.63 -28.09 -4.04
C ASN A 222 -14.53 -27.79 -2.83
N GLY A 223 -14.70 -26.50 -2.48
CA GLY A 223 -15.61 -26.06 -1.42
C GLY A 223 -17.03 -25.81 -1.92
N LEU A 224 -17.83 -25.12 -1.11
CA LEU A 224 -19.15 -24.60 -1.51
C LEU A 224 -19.00 -23.62 -2.69
N LYS A 225 -19.95 -23.62 -3.62
CA LYS A 225 -19.97 -22.75 -4.80
C LYS A 225 -21.32 -22.06 -4.99
N ALA A 226 -21.32 -20.91 -5.64
CA ALA A 226 -22.53 -20.16 -5.99
C ALA A 226 -23.38 -20.81 -7.10
N CYS A 227 -22.79 -21.68 -7.92
CA CYS A 227 -23.42 -22.33 -9.09
C CYS A 227 -23.84 -23.77 -8.82
N ASP A 228 -23.71 -24.26 -7.59
CA ASP A 228 -24.25 -25.55 -7.17
C ASP A 228 -25.75 -25.46 -6.85
#